data_AF-M1EM50-F1
#
_entry.id   AF-M1EM50-F1
#
_cell.length_a   1.000
_cell.length_b   1.000
_cell.length_c   1.000
_cell.angle_alpha   90.00
_cell.angle_beta   90.00
_cell.angle_gamma   90.00
#
_symmetry.space_group_name_H-M   'P 1'
#
loop_
_entity.id
_entity.type
_entity.pdbx_description
1 polymer ?
#
loop_
_entity_poly.entity_id
_entity_poly.type
_entity_poly.pdbx_seq_one_letter_code
_entity_poly.pdbx_strand_id
1 'polypeptide(L)'
;MAVEGGMKCVKFLLYVLLLAFCACAVGLIAVGVGAQLVLSQTIIQGATPGSLLPIVIIAVGAFLFLVAFVGCCGACKENYCLMITFAIFLSLIMLVEVAAAIAGYVFRDK
;
A
#
# COMPACT_ATOMS: atom_id res chain seq x y z
N MET A 1 -8.72 33.01 -12.85
CA MET A 1 -9.25 32.11 -13.90
C MET A 1 -8.22 31.07 -14.40
N ALA A 2 -6.89 31.35 -14.48
CA ALA A 2 -5.89 30.35 -14.92
C ALA A 2 -5.60 29.19 -13.93
N VAL A 3 -5.91 29.37 -12.63
CA VAL A 3 -5.72 28.35 -11.58
C VAL A 3 -6.79 27.24 -11.62
N GLU A 4 -7.95 27.49 -12.23
CA GLU A 4 -9.08 26.56 -12.22
C GLU A 4 -8.83 25.33 -13.09
N GLY A 5 -8.09 25.49 -14.20
CA GLY A 5 -7.68 24.38 -15.07
C GLY A 5 -6.64 23.46 -14.41
N GLY A 6 -5.67 24.03 -13.68
CA GLY A 6 -4.61 23.25 -13.03
C GLY A 6 -5.11 22.29 -11.95
N MET A 7 -6.11 22.71 -11.18
CA MET A 7 -6.69 21.88 -10.11
C MET A 7 -7.45 20.65 -10.65
N LYS A 8 -8.01 20.74 -11.87
CA LYS A 8 -8.65 19.61 -12.55
C LYS A 8 -7.60 18.59 -13.03
N CYS A 9 -6.47 19.06 -13.57
CA CYS A 9 -5.34 18.21 -13.94
C CYS A 9 -4.78 17.44 -12.74
N VAL A 10 -4.62 18.10 -11.59
CA VAL A 10 -4.13 17.47 -10.35
C VAL A 10 -5.09 16.39 -9.86
N LYS A 11 -6.41 16.65 -9.85
CA LYS A 11 -7.42 15.64 -9.49
C LYS A 11 -7.36 14.42 -10.40
N PHE A 12 -7.23 14.64 -11.70
CA PHE A 12 -7.13 13.56 -12.67
C PHE A 12 -5.86 12.72 -12.46
N LEU A 13 -4.71 13.38 -12.25
CA LEU A 13 -3.45 12.70 -11.93
C LEU A 13 -3.53 11.87 -10.65
N LEU A 14 -4.09 12.45 -9.57
CA LEU A 14 -4.29 11.73 -8.30
C LEU A 14 -5.18 10.51 -8.49
N TYR A 15 -6.27 10.64 -9.24
CA TYR A 15 -7.18 9.53 -9.51
C TYR A 15 -6.48 8.39 -10.28
N VAL A 16 -5.75 8.71 -11.35
CA VAL A 16 -5.01 7.70 -12.14
C VAL A 16 -3.93 7.02 -11.30
N LEU A 17 -3.17 7.78 -10.50
CA LEU A 17 -2.14 7.23 -9.62
C LEU A 17 -2.73 6.31 -8.54
N LEU A 18 -3.85 6.70 -7.93
CA LEU A 18 -4.57 5.88 -6.94
C LEU A 18 -5.09 4.57 -7.54
N LEU A 19 -5.56 4.62 -8.78
CA LEU A 19 -6.07 3.43 -9.48
C LEU A 19 -4.93 2.47 -9.85
N ALA A 20 -3.80 3.00 -10.31
CA ALA A 20 -2.60 2.21 -10.54
C ALA A 20 -2.09 1.57 -9.24
N PHE A 21 -2.05 2.34 -8.14
CA PHE A 21 -1.66 1.84 -6.83
C PHE A 21 -2.60 0.74 -6.32
N CYS A 22 -3.91 0.90 -6.53
CA CYS A 22 -4.91 -0.12 -6.22
C CYS A 22 -4.64 -1.42 -6.99
N ALA A 23 -4.36 -1.33 -8.30
CA ALA A 23 -4.02 -2.50 -9.13
C ALA A 23 -2.75 -3.20 -8.62
N CYS A 24 -1.72 -2.44 -8.26
CA CYS A 24 -0.50 -2.99 -7.66
C CYS A 24 -0.78 -3.68 -6.31
N ALA A 25 -1.62 -3.09 -5.45
CA ALA A 25 -1.98 -3.67 -4.16
C ALA A 25 -2.71 -5.01 -4.32
N VAL A 26 -3.67 -5.10 -5.26
CA VAL A 26 -4.34 -6.37 -5.60
C VAL A 26 -3.33 -7.40 -6.13
N GLY A 27 -2.39 -6.98 -6.97
CA GLY A 27 -1.31 -7.83 -7.45
C GLY A 27 -0.44 -8.39 -6.32
N LEU A 28 -0.04 -7.55 -5.36
CA LEU A 28 0.74 -7.97 -4.19
C LEU A 28 -0.02 -8.98 -3.32
N ILE A 29 -1.32 -8.76 -3.10
CA ILE A 29 -2.16 -9.71 -2.37
C ILE A 29 -2.22 -11.05 -3.11
N ALA A 30 -2.44 -11.03 -4.43
CA ALA A 30 -2.48 -12.25 -5.25
C ALA A 30 -1.15 -13.03 -5.21
N VAL A 31 -0.02 -12.33 -5.33
CA VAL A 31 1.32 -12.94 -5.21
C VAL A 31 1.55 -13.50 -3.81
N GLY A 32 1.15 -12.76 -2.77
CA GLY A 32 1.26 -13.21 -1.38
C GLY A 32 0.46 -14.48 -1.10
N VAL A 33 -0.80 -14.53 -1.57
CA VAL A 33 -1.65 -15.73 -1.46
C VAL A 33 -1.08 -16.89 -2.28
N GLY A 34 -0.61 -16.64 -3.50
CA GLY A 34 0.06 -17.64 -4.32
C GLY A 34 1.29 -18.24 -3.61
N ALA A 35 2.13 -17.39 -3.01
CA ALA A 35 3.29 -17.82 -2.25
C ALA A 35 2.90 -18.65 -1.01
N GLN A 36 1.83 -18.27 -0.29
CA GLN A 36 1.31 -19.05 0.84
C GLN A 36 0.83 -20.44 0.43
N LEU A 37 0.15 -20.54 -0.71
CA LEU A 37 -0.37 -21.82 -1.21
C LEU A 37 0.78 -22.75 -1.59
N VAL A 38 1.78 -22.25 -2.32
CA VAL A 38 2.98 -23.02 -2.69
C VAL A 38 3.74 -23.46 -1.43
N LEU A 39 3.91 -22.57 -0.46
CA LEU A 39 4.62 -22.89 0.79
C LEU A 39 3.87 -23.95 1.62
N SER A 40 2.54 -23.86 1.67
CA SER A 40 1.69 -24.83 2.37
C SER A 40 1.81 -26.24 1.78
N GLN A 41 2.05 -26.38 0.48
CA GLN A 41 2.34 -27.67 -0.14
C GLN A 41 3.72 -28.21 0.28
N THR A 42 4.74 -27.34 0.42
CA THR A 42 6.10 -27.75 0.82
C THR A 42 6.23 -28.13 2.31
N ILE A 43 5.41 -27.58 3.21
CA ILE A 43 5.46 -27.93 4.64
C ILE A 43 5.07 -29.40 4.89
N ILE A 44 4.25 -30.01 4.01
CA ILE A 44 3.90 -31.43 4.08
C ILE A 44 5.13 -32.34 3.83
N GLN A 45 6.18 -31.85 3.15
CA GLN A 45 7.39 -32.61 2.84
C GLN A 45 8.55 -32.44 3.84
N GLY A 46 8.36 -31.68 4.92
CA GLY A 46 9.27 -31.64 6.05
C GLY A 46 10.14 -30.38 6.13
N ALA A 47 10.06 -29.75 7.32
CA ALA A 47 11.01 -28.79 7.88
C ALA A 47 11.17 -27.42 7.17
N THR A 48 10.16 -26.55 7.26
CA THR A 48 10.39 -25.10 7.26
C THR A 48 9.44 -24.40 8.24
N PRO A 49 9.93 -23.60 9.21
CA PRO A 49 9.06 -22.73 10.00
C PRO A 49 8.33 -21.77 9.06
N GLY A 50 7.02 -21.60 9.24
CA GLY A 50 6.17 -20.79 8.37
C GLY A 50 6.83 -19.44 8.08
N SER A 51 7.16 -19.19 6.80
CA SER A 51 7.80 -17.94 6.42
C SER A 51 6.83 -16.80 6.72
N LEU A 52 7.24 -15.91 7.62
CA LEU A 52 6.48 -14.71 7.98
C LEU A 52 6.38 -13.73 6.79
N LEU A 53 7.30 -13.83 5.81
CA LEU A 53 7.35 -12.96 4.63
C LEU A 53 6.02 -12.92 3.85
N PRO A 54 5.46 -14.04 3.35
CA PRO A 54 4.17 -14.02 2.66
C PRO A 54 3.01 -13.42 3.48
N ILE A 55 2.96 -13.68 4.80
CA ILE A 55 1.94 -13.08 5.69
C ILE A 55 2.10 -11.55 5.68
N VAL A 56 3.33 -11.05 5.85
CA VAL A 56 3.60 -9.61 5.88
C VAL A 56 3.27 -8.96 4.54
N ILE A 57 3.60 -9.59 3.41
CA ILE A 57 3.26 -9.07 2.07
C ILE A 57 1.74 -8.96 1.88
N ILE A 58 0.97 -9.97 2.30
CA ILE A 58 -0.50 -9.92 2.24
C ILE A 58 -1.05 -8.80 3.13
N ALA A 59 -0.54 -8.68 4.37
CA ALA A 59 -1.00 -7.66 5.31
C ALA A 59 -0.73 -6.24 4.79
N VAL A 60 0.48 -5.99 4.26
CA VAL A 60 0.84 -4.71 3.63
C VAL A 60 -0.04 -4.47 2.41
N GLY A 61 -0.19 -5.44 1.51
CA GLY A 61 -1.05 -5.32 0.32
C GLY A 61 -2.50 -4.97 0.67
N ALA A 62 -3.08 -5.61 1.67
CA ALA A 62 -4.43 -5.33 2.15
C ALA A 62 -4.56 -3.92 2.73
N PHE A 63 -3.59 -3.48 3.54
CA PHE A 63 -3.55 -2.12 4.07
C PHE A 63 -3.47 -1.07 2.95
N LEU A 64 -2.60 -1.28 1.96
CA LEU A 64 -2.45 -0.39 0.81
C LEU A 64 -3.73 -0.34 -0.05
N PHE A 65 -4.42 -1.47 -0.22
CA PHE A 65 -5.70 -1.53 -0.91
C PHE A 65 -6.78 -0.69 -0.21
N LEU A 66 -6.87 -0.76 1.13
CA LEU A 66 -7.80 0.06 1.91
C LEU A 66 -7.50 1.56 1.77
N VAL A 67 -6.23 1.94 1.84
CA VAL A 67 -5.79 3.33 1.65
C VAL A 67 -6.14 3.82 0.23
N ALA A 68 -5.91 2.98 -0.79
CA ALA A 68 -6.27 3.29 -2.17
C ALA A 68 -7.79 3.46 -2.36
N PHE A 69 -8.60 2.61 -1.72
CA PHE A 69 -10.06 2.68 -1.77
C PHE A 69 -10.57 3.98 -1.13
N VAL A 70 -10.05 4.35 0.04
CA VAL A 70 -10.37 5.63 0.70
C VAL A 70 -9.95 6.81 -0.18
N GLY A 71 -8.77 6.77 -0.79
CA GLY A 71 -8.32 7.81 -1.73
C GLY A 71 -9.24 7.94 -2.95
N CYS A 72 -9.65 6.82 -3.54
CA CYS A 72 -10.52 6.79 -4.72
C CYS A 72 -11.94 7.29 -4.38
N CYS A 73 -12.52 6.86 -3.25
CA CYS A 73 -13.77 7.40 -2.74
C CYS A 73 -13.67 8.89 -2.41
N GLY A 74 -12.56 9.33 -1.80
CA GLY A 74 -12.33 10.74 -1.48
C GLY A 74 -12.26 11.63 -2.72
N ALA A 75 -11.65 11.14 -3.79
CA ALA A 75 -11.60 11.83 -5.08
C ALA A 75 -13.00 11.92 -5.73
N CYS A 76 -13.79 10.85 -5.71
CA CYS A 76 -15.13 10.82 -6.32
C CYS A 76 -16.16 11.65 -5.55
N LYS A 77 -16.12 11.65 -4.21
CA LYS A 77 -17.13 12.31 -3.37
C LYS A 77 -16.88 13.80 -3.14
N GLU A 78 -15.78 14.34 -3.66
CA GLU A 78 -15.28 15.70 -3.40
C GLU A 78 -15.37 16.09 -1.91
N ASN A 79 -15.25 15.08 -1.03
CA ASN A 79 -15.45 15.26 0.39
C ASN A 79 -14.11 15.59 1.04
N TYR A 80 -13.96 16.85 1.42
CA TYR A 80 -12.78 17.39 2.08
C TYR A 80 -12.32 16.53 3.28
N CYS A 81 -13.26 16.01 4.06
CA CYS A 81 -12.94 15.17 5.23
C CYS A 81 -12.23 13.86 4.82
N LEU A 82 -12.66 13.21 3.73
CA LEU A 82 -12.04 11.97 3.24
C LEU A 82 -10.67 12.22 2.60
N MET A 83 -10.49 13.38 1.95
CA MET A 83 -9.21 13.76 1.36
C MET A 83 -8.17 14.10 2.46
N ILE A 84 -8.61 14.72 3.55
CA ILE A 84 -7.78 15.00 4.73
C ILE A 84 -7.35 13.70 5.40
N THR A 85 -8.26 12.75 5.64
CA THR A 85 -7.88 11.46 6.24
C THR A 85 -6.89 10.69 5.37
N PHE A 86 -7.09 10.68 4.04
CA PHE A 86 -6.11 10.11 3.12
C PHE A 86 -4.72 10.74 3.26
N ALA A 87 -4.64 12.07 3.35
CA ALA A 87 -3.38 12.77 3.55
C ALA A 87 -2.71 12.44 4.89
N ILE A 88 -3.50 12.26 5.97
CA ILE A 88 -3.00 11.84 7.28
C ILE A 88 -2.46 10.40 7.23
N PHE A 89 -3.14 9.49 6.56
CA PHE A 89 -2.62 8.13 6.38
C PHE A 89 -1.31 8.11 5.61
N LEU A 90 -1.20 8.88 4.51
CA LEU A 90 0.05 8.98 3.75
C LEU A 90 1.20 9.59 4.56
N SER A 91 0.92 10.62 5.37
CA SER A 91 1.96 11.23 6.22
C SER A 91 2.44 10.26 7.29
N LEU A 92 1.54 9.47 7.89
CA LEU A 92 1.91 8.42 8.83
C LEU A 92 2.76 7.33 8.17
N ILE A 93 2.40 6.88 6.95
CA ILE A 93 3.19 5.89 6.21
C ILE A 93 4.60 6.41 5.95
N MET A 94 4.73 7.67 5.51
CA MET A 94 6.05 8.30 5.30
C MET A 94 6.88 8.35 6.57
N LEU A 95 6.29 8.68 7.73
CA LEU A 95 7.00 8.67 9.00
C LEU A 95 7.49 7.26 9.37
N VAL A 96 6.66 6.23 9.15
CA VAL A 96 7.03 4.84 9.40
C VAL A 96 8.13 4.38 8.43
N GLU A 97 8.05 4.72 7.14
CA GLU A 97 9.08 4.38 6.16
C GLU A 97 10.42 5.04 6.48
N VAL A 98 10.42 6.32 6.87
CA VAL A 98 11.65 7.02 7.28
C VAL A 98 12.24 6.37 8.55
N ALA A 99 11.41 6.07 9.55
CA ALA A 99 11.86 5.39 10.75
C ALA A 99 12.44 4.00 10.44
N ALA A 100 11.77 3.24 9.57
CA ALA A 100 12.22 1.93 9.11
C ALA A 100 13.51 2.01 8.29
N ALA A 101 13.68 3.04 7.45
CA ALA A 101 14.90 3.27 6.69
C ALA A 101 16.09 3.59 7.60
N ILE A 102 15.89 4.44 8.61
CA ILE A 102 16.93 4.76 9.61
C ILE A 102 17.27 3.50 10.42
N ALA A 103 16.26 2.78 10.92
CA ALA A 103 16.48 1.53 11.65
C ALA A 103 17.23 0.51 10.77
N GLY A 104 16.79 0.31 9.54
CA GLY A 104 17.44 -0.57 8.57
C GLY A 104 18.89 -0.18 8.27
N TYR A 105 19.19 1.12 8.22
CA TYR A 105 20.56 1.61 8.08
C TYR A 105 21.41 1.36 9.32
N VAL A 106 20.89 1.64 10.52
CA VAL A 106 21.60 1.45 11.79
C VAL A 106 21.87 -0.02 12.09
N PHE A 107 20.92 -0.90 11.78
CA PHE A 107 21.09 -2.35 11.94
C PHE A 107 21.78 -3.02 10.74
N ARG A 108 22.15 -2.27 9.69
CA ARG A 108 22.76 -2.84 8.49
C ARG A 108 24.11 -3.50 8.75
N ASP A 109 24.80 -3.05 9.80
CA ASP A 109 26.14 -3.52 10.19
C ASP A 109 26.13 -4.52 11.36
N LYS A 110 24.96 -5.07 11.71
CA LYS A 110 24.80 -6.04 12.82
C LYS A 110 24.30 -7.39 12.33
#